data_AF-A0A9E0PFX4-F1
#
_entry.id   AF-A0A9E0PFX4-F1
#
_cell.length_a   1.000
_cell.length_b   1.000
_cell.length_c   1.000
_cell.angle_alpha   90.00
_cell.angle_beta   90.00
_cell.angle_gamma   90.00
#
_symmetry.space_group_name_H-M   'P 1'
#
loop_
_entity.id
_entity.type
_entity.pdbx_description
1 polymer ?
#
loop_
_entity_poly.entity_id
_entity_poly.type
_entity_poly.pdbx_seq_one_letter_code
_entity_poly.pdbx_strand_id
1 'polypeptide(L)'
;MESLDNNKPLTGGEKKIEEYVNRIKSGESKDSIFQDLPESFKSNVEKRLAEQVKENRETEDEKKIEEIRENLGLPKNEKSIDLSDMPMIPSKWSSLINEPELLEEMWTFAIPVDEKQYEKLKAWKVRGIAYAQEYAKKSKVSENKERIEAAVPTETLASPEVILEKEITLPTMERSTNITAIGDLNGSYKSFIEHLKYKNLISSDQNGNIVWSGGNENVVFIGDILGDRSPEGMDVYEKLQELQNQAKIQGGNIDWISGNHENMFNAVLCGFSTEQGKPVEEDMAYRLSGYTGNLELLKFLPLESTRDLYENIKKNKDEVFGQDFQKNVQKKKATLDRIRNNPDYPPNVIEAYERGYQDMLDKQISLEKFCALLENNSYEEAGKTLFTFIDTLDKKYQNQIGSTIIANRSVIKESINNKQEYALFKDAFVNQKLITLHDDSLYTHTNLTPRMVGIIKDFSKDSSIKEGIDKINMFYQKVLRVYLENDDPQNKLTDQEKKYFNVLRDEFISTSSYSRENFSESNSISSEEKDNLKKFLKDSGINIVTHGHSDENAAIKGFADLPIISIDRSVYKNEGVSIEKTLAYSTISTDGIVKLPE
;
A
#
# COMPACT_ATOMS: atom_id res chain seq x y z
N MET A 1 35.35 17.94 -26.13
CA MET A 1 35.50 16.58 -25.58
C MET A 1 34.50 15.69 -26.31
N GLU A 2 34.97 14.51 -26.69
CA GLU A 2 34.57 13.69 -27.85
C GLU A 2 33.07 13.39 -28.00
N SER A 3 32.58 13.48 -29.23
CA SER A 3 31.33 12.86 -29.67
C SER A 3 31.51 11.35 -29.73
N LEU A 4 30.77 10.60 -28.93
CA LEU A 4 30.73 9.14 -29.00
C LEU A 4 30.08 8.71 -30.33
N ASP A 5 30.93 8.15 -31.18
CA ASP A 5 30.63 7.58 -32.49
C ASP A 5 29.89 6.24 -32.30
N ASN A 6 28.59 6.20 -32.61
CA ASN A 6 27.70 5.05 -32.43
C ASN A 6 27.77 4.01 -33.57
N ASN A 7 28.87 3.95 -34.34
CA ASN A 7 29.01 3.01 -35.47
C ASN A 7 30.24 2.11 -35.35
N LYS A 8 30.36 1.37 -34.24
CA LYS A 8 31.23 0.19 -34.19
C LYS A 8 30.50 -1.04 -34.78
N PRO A 9 31.10 -1.78 -35.74
CA PRO A 9 30.50 -3.00 -36.25
C PRO A 9 30.42 -4.07 -35.16
N LEU A 10 29.25 -4.68 -35.01
CA LEU A 10 29.00 -5.76 -34.05
C LEU A 10 29.99 -6.91 -34.24
N THR A 11 30.56 -7.39 -33.13
CA THR A 11 31.37 -8.60 -33.06
C THR A 11 30.55 -9.83 -33.44
N GLY A 12 31.22 -10.94 -33.77
CA GLY A 12 30.55 -12.20 -34.14
C GLY A 12 29.63 -12.74 -33.02
N GLY A 13 29.97 -12.49 -31.75
CA GLY A 13 29.14 -12.86 -30.60
C GLY A 13 27.87 -12.01 -30.50
N GLU A 14 27.98 -10.70 -30.69
CA GLU A 14 26.83 -9.77 -30.63
C GLU A 14 25.84 -10.00 -31.77
N LYS A 15 26.32 -10.33 -32.98
CA LYS A 15 25.44 -10.70 -34.11
C LYS A 15 24.60 -11.94 -33.80
N LYS A 16 25.20 -12.92 -33.13
CA LYS A 16 24.53 -14.17 -32.76
C LYS A 16 23.56 -13.98 -31.59
N ILE A 17 23.85 -13.04 -30.68
CA ILE A 17 22.90 -12.59 -29.66
C ILE A 17 21.68 -11.96 -30.31
N GLU A 18 21.85 -11.02 -31.25
CA GLU A 18 20.72 -10.39 -31.98
C GLU A 18 19.91 -11.41 -32.79
N GLU A 19 20.55 -12.41 -33.40
CA GLU A 19 19.85 -13.50 -34.09
C GLU A 19 18.91 -14.25 -33.13
N TYR A 20 19.37 -14.64 -31.94
CA TYR A 20 18.55 -15.33 -30.95
C TYR A 20 17.45 -14.45 -30.35
N VAL A 21 17.72 -13.17 -30.10
CA VAL A 21 16.70 -12.19 -29.67
C VAL A 21 15.57 -12.11 -30.69
N ASN A 22 15.89 -12.04 -31.98
CA ASN A 22 14.89 -11.96 -33.06
C ASN A 22 14.09 -13.25 -33.21
N ARG A 23 14.73 -14.41 -33.04
CA ARG A 23 14.05 -15.72 -33.07
C ARG A 23 13.04 -15.87 -31.92
N ILE A 24 13.42 -15.45 -30.71
CA ILE A 24 12.51 -15.41 -29.54
C ILE A 24 11.33 -14.49 -29.82
N LYS A 25 11.56 -13.30 -30.40
CA LYS A 25 10.50 -12.37 -30.79
C LYS A 25 9.56 -12.91 -31.88
N SER A 26 10.07 -13.75 -32.76
CA SER A 26 9.26 -14.42 -33.79
C SER A 26 8.43 -15.59 -33.26
N GLY A 27 8.48 -15.88 -31.96
CA GLY A 27 7.64 -16.87 -31.29
C GLY A 27 8.32 -18.20 -30.99
N GLU A 28 9.63 -18.33 -31.24
CA GLU A 28 10.38 -19.55 -30.89
C GLU A 28 10.67 -19.59 -29.38
N SER A 29 10.51 -20.75 -28.74
CA SER A 29 10.63 -20.85 -27.29
C SER A 29 12.07 -20.63 -26.81
N LYS A 30 12.20 -19.93 -25.68
CA LYS A 30 13.51 -19.69 -25.04
C LYS A 30 14.22 -21.01 -24.71
N ASP A 31 13.48 -22.00 -24.23
CA ASP A 31 14.02 -23.32 -23.88
C ASP A 31 14.64 -24.03 -25.10
N SER A 32 14.02 -23.90 -26.28
CA SER A 32 14.53 -24.45 -27.53
C SER A 32 15.81 -23.75 -28.01
N ILE A 33 15.96 -22.46 -27.72
CA ILE A 33 17.13 -21.68 -28.14
C ILE A 33 18.28 -21.84 -27.14
N PHE A 34 17.97 -22.07 -25.85
CA PHE A 34 18.94 -22.11 -24.76
C PHE A 34 19.53 -23.50 -24.49
N GLN A 35 18.99 -24.55 -25.13
CA GLN A 35 19.29 -25.95 -24.83
C GLN A 35 20.80 -26.29 -24.85
N ASP A 36 21.58 -25.67 -25.74
CA ASP A 36 23.02 -25.95 -25.91
C ASP A 36 23.92 -24.70 -25.77
N LEU A 37 23.42 -23.65 -25.10
CA LEU A 37 24.17 -22.39 -24.92
C LEU A 37 24.85 -22.31 -23.54
N PRO A 38 26.07 -21.76 -23.46
CA PRO A 38 26.69 -21.42 -22.18
C PRO A 38 25.86 -20.39 -21.40
N GLU A 39 25.87 -20.48 -20.07
CA GLU A 39 25.05 -19.61 -19.20
C GLU A 39 25.37 -18.12 -19.37
N SER A 40 26.64 -17.78 -19.62
CA SER A 40 27.06 -16.42 -19.94
C SER A 40 26.45 -15.90 -21.24
N PHE A 41 26.16 -16.78 -22.20
CA PHE A 41 25.53 -16.42 -23.46
C PHE A 41 24.02 -16.22 -23.31
N LYS A 42 23.36 -17.08 -22.52
CA LYS A 42 21.93 -16.93 -22.17
C LYS A 42 21.67 -15.60 -21.47
N SER A 43 22.48 -15.28 -20.45
CA SER A 43 22.38 -14.02 -19.71
C SER A 43 22.51 -12.78 -20.62
N ASN A 44 23.40 -12.83 -21.63
CA ASN A 44 23.55 -11.73 -22.59
C ASN A 44 22.35 -11.60 -23.54
N VAL A 45 21.75 -12.71 -23.98
CA VAL A 45 20.52 -12.70 -24.79
C VAL A 45 19.34 -12.12 -24.00
N GLU A 46 19.19 -12.50 -22.74
CA GLU A 46 18.15 -11.97 -21.85
C GLU A 46 18.34 -10.49 -21.52
N LYS A 47 19.58 -10.08 -21.26
CA LYS A 47 19.91 -8.67 -21.06
C LYS A 47 19.56 -7.83 -22.29
N ARG A 48 19.87 -8.32 -23.49
CA ARG A 48 19.56 -7.61 -24.75
C ARG A 48 18.06 -7.56 -25.03
N LEU A 49 17.31 -8.61 -24.69
CA LEU A 49 15.83 -8.60 -24.73
C LEU A 49 15.26 -7.51 -23.81
N ALA A 50 15.80 -7.37 -22.59
CA ALA A 50 15.35 -6.35 -21.63
C ALA A 50 15.71 -4.91 -22.09
N GLU A 51 16.90 -4.71 -22.65
CA GLU A 51 17.34 -3.42 -23.20
C GLU A 51 16.46 -2.95 -24.38
N GLN A 52 16.13 -3.84 -25.32
CA GLN A 52 15.25 -3.48 -26.45
C GLN A 52 13.79 -3.26 -26.03
N VAL A 53 13.30 -3.91 -24.97
CA VAL A 53 11.99 -3.60 -24.38
C VAL A 53 11.98 -2.19 -23.77
N LYS A 54 13.11 -1.78 -23.17
CA LYS A 54 13.29 -0.43 -22.65
C LYS A 54 13.35 0.62 -23.77
N GLU A 55 14.13 0.38 -24.83
CA GLU A 55 14.17 1.24 -26.02
C GLU A 55 12.79 1.36 -26.69
N ASN A 56 12.04 0.26 -26.83
CA ASN A 56 10.68 0.29 -27.39
C ASN A 56 9.71 1.09 -26.53
N ARG A 57 9.78 0.99 -25.19
CA ARG A 57 8.96 1.81 -24.28
C ARG A 57 9.32 3.29 -24.38
N GLU A 58 10.60 3.63 -24.43
CA GLU A 58 11.07 5.01 -24.62
C GLU A 58 10.56 5.59 -25.96
N THR A 59 10.57 4.78 -27.03
CA THR A 59 10.04 5.19 -28.34
C THR A 59 8.50 5.34 -28.36
N GLU A 60 7.80 4.53 -27.56
CA GLU A 60 6.34 4.57 -27.43
C GLU A 60 5.88 5.73 -26.55
N ASP A 61 6.66 6.08 -25.52
CA ASP A 61 6.49 7.28 -24.70
C ASP A 61 6.77 8.56 -25.51
N GLU A 62 7.77 8.56 -26.40
CA GLU A 62 8.01 9.66 -27.34
C GLU A 62 6.81 9.86 -28.30
N LYS A 63 6.20 8.77 -28.79
CA LYS A 63 4.98 8.87 -29.61
C LYS A 63 3.78 9.41 -28.84
N LYS A 64 3.59 8.98 -27.58
CA LYS A 64 2.54 9.52 -26.69
C LYS A 64 2.75 11.01 -26.39
N ILE A 65 4.00 11.43 -26.19
CA ILE A 65 4.35 12.84 -26.01
C ILE A 65 4.01 13.65 -27.27
N GLU A 66 4.23 13.08 -28.46
CA GLU A 66 3.93 13.74 -29.72
C GLU A 66 2.42 13.82 -30.02
N GLU A 67 1.67 12.78 -29.64
CA GLU A 67 0.21 12.76 -29.69
C GLU A 67 -0.40 13.78 -28.72
N ILE A 68 0.16 13.90 -27.51
CA ILE A 68 -0.21 14.95 -26.54
C ILE A 68 0.10 16.35 -27.10
N ARG A 69 1.22 16.54 -27.80
CA ARG A 69 1.55 17.84 -28.44
C ARG A 69 0.55 18.22 -29.53
N GLU A 70 0.15 17.29 -30.38
CA GLU A 70 -0.88 17.52 -31.40
C GLU A 70 -2.25 17.83 -30.78
N ASN A 71 -2.65 17.09 -29.74
CA ASN A 71 -3.91 17.31 -29.03
C ASN A 71 -3.97 18.67 -28.31
N LEU A 72 -2.82 19.24 -27.94
CA LEU A 72 -2.71 20.55 -27.31
C LEU A 72 -2.44 21.70 -28.30
N GLY A 73 -2.40 21.41 -29.62
CA GLY A 73 -2.17 22.43 -30.66
C GLY A 73 -0.77 23.04 -30.65
N LEU A 74 0.23 22.32 -30.09
CA LEU A 74 1.61 22.80 -30.01
C LEU A 74 2.34 22.53 -31.35
N PRO A 75 3.00 23.54 -31.96
CA PRO A 75 3.61 23.37 -33.28
C PRO A 75 4.83 22.44 -33.24
N LYS A 76 4.90 21.55 -34.23
CA LYS A 76 6.02 20.63 -34.48
C LYS A 76 7.22 21.42 -35.00
N ASN A 77 8.19 21.66 -34.11
CA ASN A 77 9.49 22.29 -34.40
C ASN A 77 9.45 23.77 -34.77
N GLU A 78 9.59 24.65 -33.79
CA GLU A 78 10.30 25.91 -34.00
C GLU A 78 11.35 26.14 -32.91
N LYS A 79 12.57 26.46 -33.36
CA LYS A 79 13.63 27.04 -32.55
C LYS A 79 13.15 28.43 -32.12
N SER A 80 13.44 28.78 -30.87
CA SER A 80 13.04 30.00 -30.15
C SER A 80 11.55 30.11 -29.84
N ILE A 81 11.19 29.67 -28.65
CA ILE A 81 10.02 30.17 -27.93
C ILE A 81 10.26 31.67 -27.69
N ASP A 82 9.36 32.54 -28.15
CA ASP A 82 9.37 33.94 -27.76
C ASP A 82 8.96 34.04 -26.28
N LEU A 83 9.92 34.40 -25.44
CA LEU A 83 9.78 34.44 -23.98
C LEU A 83 9.18 35.76 -23.47
N SER A 84 8.87 36.71 -24.36
CA SER A 84 8.38 38.04 -23.99
C SER A 84 6.97 38.03 -23.38
N ASP A 85 6.18 36.98 -23.62
CA ASP A 85 4.82 36.80 -23.07
C ASP A 85 4.75 35.85 -21.86
N MET A 86 5.90 35.39 -21.32
CA MET A 86 5.91 34.58 -20.09
C MET A 86 5.69 35.46 -18.84
N PRO A 87 4.79 35.08 -17.91
CA PRO A 87 4.82 35.65 -16.57
C PRO A 87 6.16 35.26 -15.93
N MET A 88 6.97 36.25 -15.53
CA MET A 88 8.21 36.03 -14.79
C MET A 88 7.94 35.04 -13.64
N ILE A 89 8.80 34.03 -13.50
CA ILE A 89 8.95 33.30 -12.23
C ILE A 89 9.10 34.38 -11.15
N PRO A 90 8.22 34.44 -10.13
CA PRO A 90 8.38 35.42 -9.06
C PRO A 90 9.81 35.30 -8.56
N SER A 91 10.54 36.41 -8.52
CA SER A 91 12.00 36.43 -8.26
C SER A 91 12.41 35.58 -7.05
N LYS A 92 11.51 35.43 -6.07
CA LYS A 92 11.57 34.55 -4.90
C LYS A 92 11.57 33.03 -5.18
N TRP A 93 11.59 32.54 -6.41
CA TRP A 93 11.70 31.10 -6.68
C TRP A 93 12.86 30.78 -7.64
N SER A 94 13.60 31.80 -8.05
CA SER A 94 14.67 31.68 -9.03
C SER A 94 15.85 30.83 -8.54
N SER A 95 16.08 30.74 -7.23
CA SER A 95 17.14 29.92 -6.64
C SER A 95 16.87 28.41 -6.69
N LEU A 96 15.59 27.99 -6.77
CA LEU A 96 15.18 26.58 -6.72
C LEU A 96 15.40 25.83 -8.05
N ILE A 97 15.53 26.57 -9.15
CA ILE A 97 15.73 26.02 -10.51
C ILE A 97 17.04 25.23 -10.63
N ASN A 98 18.00 25.46 -9.73
CA ASN A 98 19.31 24.81 -9.76
C ASN A 98 19.37 23.49 -8.96
N GLU A 99 18.27 23.05 -8.32
CA GLU A 99 18.25 21.86 -7.45
C GLU A 99 17.09 20.90 -7.79
N PRO A 100 17.24 20.05 -8.83
CA PRO A 100 16.15 19.21 -9.36
C PRO A 100 15.63 18.15 -8.37
N GLU A 101 16.48 17.61 -7.50
CA GLU A 101 16.08 16.64 -6.47
C GLU A 101 15.23 17.29 -5.36
N LEU A 102 15.51 18.56 -5.04
CA LEU A 102 14.76 19.30 -4.03
C LEU A 102 13.40 19.76 -4.54
N LEU A 103 13.33 20.11 -5.83
CA LEU A 103 12.07 20.36 -6.54
C LEU A 103 11.16 19.12 -6.50
N GLU A 104 11.71 17.93 -6.64
CA GLU A 104 10.98 16.66 -6.59
C GLU A 104 10.45 16.35 -5.17
N GLU A 105 11.29 16.55 -4.13
CA GLU A 105 10.86 16.38 -2.73
C GLU A 105 9.84 17.46 -2.32
N MET A 106 10.04 18.75 -2.68
CA MET A 106 9.08 19.83 -2.39
C MET A 106 7.72 19.62 -3.08
N TRP A 107 7.71 19.06 -4.28
CA TRP A 107 6.46 18.74 -5.00
C TRP A 107 5.61 17.71 -4.26
N THR A 108 6.25 16.87 -3.44
CA THR A 108 5.56 15.89 -2.59
C THR A 108 4.86 16.53 -1.37
N PHE A 109 5.14 17.82 -1.11
CA PHE A 109 4.63 18.57 0.06
C PHE A 109 3.93 19.89 -0.31
N ALA A 110 3.92 20.30 -1.59
CA ALA A 110 3.27 21.52 -2.04
C ALA A 110 1.75 21.30 -2.19
N ILE A 111 0.98 21.75 -1.20
CA ILE A 111 -0.49 21.77 -1.22
C ILE A 111 -0.95 22.88 -2.19
N PRO A 112 -1.68 22.59 -3.28
CA PRO A 112 -2.23 23.63 -4.14
C PRO A 112 -3.48 24.22 -3.49
N VAL A 113 -3.49 25.54 -3.28
CA VAL A 113 -4.70 26.27 -2.88
C VAL A 113 -5.33 26.79 -4.18
N ASP A 114 -6.44 26.17 -4.59
CA ASP A 114 -7.23 26.43 -5.79
C ASP A 114 -6.77 25.80 -7.14
N GLU A 115 -7.78 25.36 -7.90
CA GLU A 115 -7.70 24.64 -9.17
C GLU A 115 -7.03 25.46 -10.30
N LYS A 116 -7.14 26.79 -10.22
CA LYS A 116 -6.57 27.74 -11.18
C LYS A 116 -5.08 27.97 -10.96
N GLN A 117 -4.62 27.83 -9.71
CA GLN A 117 -3.20 27.82 -9.34
C GLN A 117 -2.53 26.49 -9.71
N TYR A 118 -3.25 25.37 -9.54
CA TYR A 118 -2.77 24.04 -9.91
C TYR A 118 -2.52 23.87 -11.42
N GLU A 119 -3.44 24.33 -12.28
CA GLU A 119 -3.24 24.29 -13.74
C GLU A 119 -2.13 25.24 -14.22
N LYS A 120 -1.93 26.38 -13.54
CA LYS A 120 -0.76 27.23 -13.76
C LYS A 120 0.55 26.55 -13.32
N LEU A 121 0.53 25.78 -12.23
CA LEU A 121 1.68 25.02 -11.72
C LEU A 121 2.05 23.80 -12.59
N LYS A 122 1.07 23.10 -13.19
CA LYS A 122 1.32 22.06 -14.20
C LYS A 122 2.00 22.63 -15.45
N ALA A 123 1.51 23.77 -15.94
CA ALA A 123 2.14 24.49 -17.02
C ALA A 123 3.58 24.94 -16.66
N TRP A 124 3.85 25.22 -15.37
CA TRP A 124 5.19 25.53 -14.87
C TRP A 124 6.10 24.30 -14.71
N LYS A 125 5.59 23.13 -14.33
CA LYS A 125 6.35 21.86 -14.23
C LYS A 125 6.95 21.46 -15.59
N VAL A 126 6.13 21.47 -16.64
CA VAL A 126 6.57 21.14 -18.01
C VAL A 126 7.52 22.21 -18.57
N ARG A 127 7.28 23.50 -18.28
CA ARG A 127 8.10 24.62 -18.79
C ARG A 127 9.38 24.86 -18.00
N GLY A 128 9.39 24.59 -16.69
CA GLY A 128 10.53 24.74 -15.78
C GLY A 128 11.59 23.65 -15.95
N ILE A 129 11.17 22.41 -16.23
CA ILE A 129 12.07 21.32 -16.63
C ILE A 129 12.73 21.65 -17.98
N ALA A 130 11.95 22.15 -18.95
CA ALA A 130 12.47 22.61 -20.23
C ALA A 130 13.44 23.81 -20.08
N TYR A 131 13.14 24.76 -19.18
CA TYR A 131 14.00 25.90 -18.87
C TYR A 131 15.31 25.49 -18.16
N ALA A 132 15.25 24.60 -17.17
CA ALA A 132 16.44 24.08 -16.47
C ALA A 132 17.38 23.33 -17.43
N GLN A 133 16.82 22.58 -18.38
CA GLN A 133 17.57 21.88 -19.43
C GLN A 133 18.21 22.83 -20.46
N GLU A 134 17.58 23.98 -20.76
CA GLU A 134 18.12 25.03 -21.65
C GLU A 134 19.12 25.95 -20.95
N TYR A 135 18.88 26.29 -19.68
CA TYR A 135 19.71 27.20 -18.88
C TYR A 135 21.04 26.54 -18.49
N ALA A 136 21.03 25.25 -18.16
CA ALA A 136 22.24 24.45 -17.96
C ALA A 136 23.17 24.40 -19.20
N LYS A 137 22.63 24.65 -20.39
CA LYS A 137 23.41 24.77 -21.64
C LYS A 137 23.97 26.19 -21.86
N LYS A 138 23.39 27.23 -21.26
CA LYS A 138 23.71 28.63 -21.54
C LYS A 138 24.48 29.35 -20.42
N SER A 139 24.53 28.83 -19.20
CA SER A 139 25.20 29.50 -18.07
C SER A 139 26.72 29.26 -18.00
N LYS A 140 27.46 29.84 -18.96
CA LYS A 140 28.70 30.58 -18.67
C LYS A 140 28.39 32.04 -18.97
N VAL A 141 28.59 32.92 -17.98
CA VAL A 141 28.53 34.40 -17.99
C VAL A 141 27.57 34.92 -16.90
N SER A 142 27.97 36.06 -16.36
CA SER A 142 27.91 36.54 -14.99
C SER A 142 26.84 37.60 -14.69
N GLU A 143 26.59 37.76 -13.39
CA GLU A 143 26.35 39.01 -12.64
C GLU A 143 24.97 39.70 -12.59
N ASN A 144 24.40 39.62 -11.37
CA ASN A 144 23.98 40.71 -10.46
C ASN A 144 22.71 41.58 -10.71
N LYS A 145 21.79 41.46 -9.72
CA LYS A 145 21.41 42.46 -8.70
C LYS A 145 20.47 43.60 -9.12
N GLU A 146 19.23 43.58 -8.60
CA GLU A 146 18.67 44.64 -7.73
C GLU A 146 17.21 44.39 -7.31
N ARG A 147 16.90 44.80 -6.07
CA ARG A 147 15.58 45.10 -5.47
C ARG A 147 14.73 43.97 -4.91
N ILE A 148 15.23 43.51 -3.77
CA ILE A 148 14.45 43.34 -2.53
C ILE A 148 13.78 44.68 -2.19
N GLU A 149 12.46 44.70 -2.02
CA GLU A 149 11.68 45.55 -1.08
C GLU A 149 10.19 45.54 -1.47
N ALA A 150 9.35 44.81 -0.71
CA ALA A 150 8.06 45.27 -0.17
C ALA A 150 7.16 44.10 0.30
N ALA A 151 6.67 44.25 1.55
CA ALA A 151 5.43 43.72 2.11
C ALA A 151 5.41 42.31 2.76
N VAL A 152 5.63 42.32 4.08
CA VAL A 152 4.98 41.50 5.13
C VAL A 152 3.66 42.23 5.54
N PRO A 153 2.59 41.70 6.21
CA PRO A 153 2.27 40.38 6.84
C PRO A 153 0.89 39.79 6.35
N THR A 154 0.31 38.66 6.80
CA THR A 154 -0.32 38.38 8.13
C THR A 154 -0.85 36.93 8.19
N GLU A 155 -0.80 36.32 9.39
CA GLU A 155 -1.28 34.96 9.72
C GLU A 155 -2.80 34.77 9.61
N THR A 156 -3.23 33.56 9.23
CA THR A 156 -4.50 32.96 9.69
C THR A 156 -4.35 31.44 9.76
N LEU A 157 -4.67 30.87 10.92
CA LEU A 157 -4.74 29.42 11.18
C LEU A 157 -5.75 28.77 10.22
N ALA A 158 -5.32 27.76 9.48
CA ALA A 158 -6.13 27.07 8.48
C ALA A 158 -7.13 26.09 9.11
N SER A 159 -8.36 26.13 8.62
CA SER A 159 -9.47 25.19 8.83
C SER A 159 -9.11 23.76 8.34
N PRO A 160 -9.79 22.69 8.81
CA PRO A 160 -9.52 21.32 8.36
C PRO A 160 -9.68 21.19 6.84
N GLU A 161 -8.77 20.45 6.20
CA GLU A 161 -8.74 20.19 4.76
C GLU A 161 -10.07 19.58 4.30
N VAL A 162 -10.71 20.19 3.30
CA VAL A 162 -11.89 19.64 2.64
C VAL A 162 -11.41 18.59 1.66
N ILE A 163 -11.69 17.31 1.95
CA ILE A 163 -11.52 16.24 0.96
C ILE A 163 -12.71 16.35 -0.01
N LEU A 164 -12.41 16.51 -1.29
CA LEU A 164 -13.44 16.54 -2.32
C LEU A 164 -13.98 15.11 -2.52
N GLU A 165 -15.30 14.97 -2.56
CA GLU A 165 -15.98 13.69 -2.80
C GLU A 165 -16.60 13.69 -4.20
N LYS A 166 -16.34 12.64 -4.97
CA LYS A 166 -17.08 12.32 -6.18
C LYS A 166 -18.32 11.52 -5.82
N GLU A 167 -19.49 11.98 -6.28
CA GLU A 167 -20.75 11.25 -6.15
C GLU A 167 -21.11 10.52 -7.45
N ILE A 168 -21.50 9.25 -7.32
CA ILE A 168 -22.04 8.44 -8.41
C ILE A 168 -23.41 7.91 -8.00
N THR A 169 -24.43 8.14 -8.81
CA THR A 169 -25.76 7.57 -8.60
C THR A 169 -25.85 6.19 -9.24
N LEU A 170 -26.15 5.17 -8.44
CA LEU A 170 -26.41 3.82 -8.91
C LEU A 170 -27.94 3.54 -8.98
N PRO A 171 -28.38 2.50 -9.70
CA PRO A 171 -29.78 2.11 -9.73
C PRO A 171 -30.34 1.94 -8.31
N THR A 172 -31.51 2.54 -8.06
CA THR A 172 -32.09 2.59 -6.72
C THR A 172 -32.49 1.19 -6.26
N MET A 173 -31.84 0.73 -5.20
CA MET A 173 -32.22 -0.45 -4.43
C MET A 173 -32.45 0.02 -2.99
N GLU A 174 -33.52 -0.45 -2.34
CA GLU A 174 -33.73 -0.15 -0.93
C GLU A 174 -32.62 -0.81 -0.12
N ARG A 175 -31.81 0.01 0.56
CA ARG A 175 -30.81 -0.42 1.53
C ARG A 175 -31.27 -0.08 2.92
N SER A 176 -30.91 -0.94 3.87
CA SER A 176 -31.35 -0.83 5.25
C SER A 176 -30.60 0.27 6.02
N THR A 177 -29.37 0.58 5.60
CA THR A 177 -28.49 1.56 6.22
C THR A 177 -27.41 2.00 5.24
N ASN A 178 -26.64 3.03 5.61
CA ASN A 178 -25.42 3.38 4.89
C ASN A 178 -24.38 2.27 5.05
N ILE A 179 -23.56 2.07 4.03
CA ILE A 179 -22.43 1.14 4.09
C ILE A 179 -21.16 1.90 3.72
N THR A 180 -20.20 1.98 4.65
CA THR A 180 -18.90 2.59 4.39
C THR A 180 -17.82 1.51 4.30
N ALA A 181 -17.12 1.45 3.17
CA ALA A 181 -15.93 0.63 3.04
C ALA A 181 -14.66 1.47 3.24
N ILE A 182 -13.66 0.90 3.92
CA ILE A 182 -12.37 1.52 4.19
C ILE A 182 -11.27 0.61 3.63
N GLY A 183 -10.36 1.19 2.85
CA GLY A 183 -9.23 0.48 2.23
C GLY A 183 -8.10 0.21 3.23
N ASP A 184 -6.95 -0.20 2.69
CA ASP A 184 -5.79 -0.66 3.46
C ASP A 184 -5.43 0.30 4.59
N LEU A 185 -5.07 -0.21 5.76
CA LEU A 185 -4.61 0.60 6.89
C LEU A 185 -3.10 0.55 7.07
N ASN A 186 -2.43 -0.42 6.44
CA ASN A 186 -0.99 -0.63 6.47
C ASN A 186 -0.40 -0.70 7.90
N GLY A 187 -1.18 -1.27 8.83
CA GLY A 187 -0.82 -1.37 10.25
C GLY A 187 -0.81 -0.06 11.01
N SER A 188 -1.33 1.05 10.46
CA SER A 188 -1.31 2.36 11.11
C SER A 188 -2.57 2.62 11.94
N TYR A 189 -2.42 2.67 13.27
CA TYR A 189 -3.53 3.02 14.16
C TYR A 189 -3.97 4.47 13.95
N LYS A 190 -3.02 5.37 13.63
CA LYS A 190 -3.35 6.74 13.26
C LYS A 190 -4.26 6.80 12.03
N SER A 191 -3.89 6.09 10.95
CA SER A 191 -4.70 6.07 9.72
C SER A 191 -6.10 5.52 9.98
N PHE A 192 -6.20 4.45 10.79
CA PHE A 192 -7.47 3.90 11.25
C PHE A 192 -8.38 4.95 11.92
N ILE A 193 -7.83 5.72 12.87
CA ILE A 193 -8.59 6.78 13.56
C ILE A 193 -8.95 7.93 12.63
N GLU A 194 -8.06 8.31 11.71
CA GLU A 194 -8.33 9.38 10.73
C GLU A 194 -9.50 9.03 9.80
N HIS A 195 -9.54 7.80 9.26
CA HIS A 195 -10.66 7.34 8.43
C HIS A 195 -11.98 7.38 9.21
N LEU A 196 -11.99 6.81 10.43
CA LEU A 196 -13.21 6.75 11.24
C LEU A 196 -13.71 8.14 11.67
N LYS A 197 -12.80 9.06 12.02
CA LYS A 197 -13.16 10.45 12.35
C LYS A 197 -13.70 11.19 11.14
N TYR A 198 -13.02 11.06 10.00
CA TYR A 198 -13.43 11.72 8.78
C TYR A 198 -14.85 11.30 8.35
N LYS A 199 -15.19 10.02 8.54
CA LYS A 199 -16.55 9.49 8.28
C LYS A 199 -17.53 9.65 9.45
N ASN A 200 -17.14 10.34 10.53
CA ASN A 200 -17.95 10.56 11.74
C ASN A 200 -18.44 9.26 12.41
N LEU A 201 -17.71 8.16 12.23
CA LEU A 201 -18.04 6.83 12.77
C LEU A 201 -17.64 6.66 14.23
N ILE A 202 -16.75 7.53 14.72
CA ILE A 202 -16.31 7.56 16.10
C ILE A 202 -16.38 8.96 16.71
N SER A 203 -16.52 8.99 18.02
CA SER A 203 -16.44 10.20 18.84
C SER A 203 -15.61 9.93 20.10
N SER A 204 -15.39 10.98 20.90
CA SER A 204 -14.77 10.85 22.23
C SER A 204 -15.84 10.95 23.31
N ASP A 205 -15.84 9.98 24.23
CA ASP A 205 -16.67 10.06 25.43
C ASP A 205 -16.15 11.13 26.42
N GLN A 206 -16.86 11.30 27.54
CA GLN A 206 -16.50 12.26 28.59
C GLN A 206 -15.12 12.02 29.24
N ASN A 207 -14.56 10.82 29.11
CA ASN A 207 -13.25 10.44 29.63
C ASN A 207 -12.16 10.49 28.53
N GLY A 208 -12.52 10.86 27.30
CA GLY A 208 -11.63 10.89 26.15
C GLY A 208 -11.48 9.56 25.42
N ASN A 209 -12.25 8.53 25.77
CA ASN A 209 -12.19 7.23 25.09
C ASN A 209 -12.86 7.31 23.72
N ILE A 210 -12.31 6.58 22.76
CA ILE A 210 -12.90 6.43 21.42
C ILE A 210 -14.09 5.48 21.50
N VAL A 211 -15.26 5.96 21.09
CA VAL A 211 -16.53 5.20 21.08
C VAL A 211 -17.24 5.32 19.74
N TRP A 212 -18.03 4.30 19.41
CA TRP A 212 -18.85 4.24 18.19
C TRP A 212 -19.91 5.34 18.18
N SER A 213 -19.94 6.11 17.09
CA SER A 213 -20.95 7.14 16.80
C SER A 213 -21.65 6.96 15.45
N GLY A 214 -21.34 5.89 14.71
CA GLY A 214 -21.94 5.62 13.39
C GLY A 214 -23.39 5.12 13.42
N GLY A 215 -24.06 5.05 14.59
CA GLY A 215 -25.45 4.62 14.67
C GLY A 215 -25.65 3.20 14.14
N ASN A 216 -26.58 3.04 13.19
CA ASN A 216 -26.88 1.78 12.52
C ASN A 216 -26.04 1.55 11.25
N GLU A 217 -24.99 2.33 11.00
CA GLU A 217 -24.15 2.19 9.80
C GLU A 217 -23.40 0.85 9.79
N ASN A 218 -23.27 0.28 8.59
CA ASN A 218 -22.42 -0.88 8.35
C ASN A 218 -21.06 -0.41 7.84
N VAL A 219 -19.97 -0.93 8.39
CA VAL A 219 -18.60 -0.59 7.97
C VAL A 219 -17.87 -1.85 7.54
N VAL A 220 -17.14 -1.79 6.43
CA VAL A 220 -16.32 -2.89 5.92
C VAL A 220 -14.88 -2.44 5.74
N PHE A 221 -13.94 -3.03 6.47
CA PHE A 221 -12.51 -2.86 6.19
C PHE A 221 -12.05 -3.92 5.19
N ILE A 222 -11.40 -3.48 4.11
CA ILE A 222 -11.10 -4.32 2.95
C ILE A 222 -9.72 -5.02 3.04
N GLY A 223 -9.20 -5.24 4.24
CA GLY A 223 -7.95 -5.96 4.49
C GLY A 223 -6.71 -5.06 4.59
N ASP A 224 -5.54 -5.69 4.71
CA ASP A 224 -4.23 -5.05 4.90
C ASP A 224 -4.17 -4.12 6.11
N ILE A 225 -4.49 -4.71 7.25
CA ILE A 225 -4.50 -4.16 8.61
C ILE A 225 -3.35 -4.76 9.43
N LEU A 226 -3.18 -6.09 9.45
CA LEU A 226 -2.12 -6.84 10.12
C LEU A 226 -0.96 -7.17 9.19
N GLY A 227 0.24 -7.29 9.75
CA GLY A 227 1.39 -7.83 9.01
C GLY A 227 1.91 -6.90 7.92
N ASP A 228 1.69 -5.60 8.06
CA ASP A 228 2.03 -4.60 7.04
C ASP A 228 3.15 -3.63 7.51
N ARG A 229 3.30 -2.47 6.86
CA ARG A 229 4.43 -1.54 6.98
C ARG A 229 4.62 -0.93 8.37
N SER A 230 3.60 -0.95 9.23
CA SER A 230 3.63 -0.35 10.58
C SER A 230 3.28 -1.37 11.69
N PRO A 231 3.84 -1.22 12.91
CA PRO A 231 3.66 -2.17 14.01
C PRO A 231 2.52 -1.81 15.00
N GLU A 232 1.37 -1.36 14.50
CA GLU A 232 0.17 -1.03 15.31
C GLU A 232 -1.10 -1.79 14.87
N GLY A 233 -0.97 -2.83 14.04
CA GLY A 233 -2.10 -3.58 13.50
C GLY A 233 -2.89 -4.34 14.57
N MET A 234 -2.23 -4.83 15.63
CA MET A 234 -2.92 -5.48 16.75
C MET A 234 -3.84 -4.50 17.49
N ASP A 235 -3.37 -3.28 17.72
CA ASP A 235 -4.13 -2.22 18.39
C ASP A 235 -5.37 -1.84 17.55
N VAL A 236 -5.25 -1.89 16.22
CA VAL A 236 -6.40 -1.73 15.31
C VAL A 236 -7.39 -2.89 15.47
N TYR A 237 -6.93 -4.14 15.50
CA TYR A 237 -7.82 -5.31 15.67
C TYR A 237 -8.59 -5.30 16.99
N GLU A 238 -7.92 -4.97 18.09
CA GLU A 238 -8.58 -4.86 19.40
C GLU A 238 -9.64 -3.76 19.38
N LYS A 239 -9.32 -2.60 18.80
CA LYS A 239 -10.27 -1.50 18.70
C LYS A 239 -11.43 -1.80 17.75
N LEU A 240 -11.18 -2.53 16.65
CA LEU A 240 -12.22 -3.02 15.74
C LEU A 240 -13.21 -3.92 16.48
N GLN A 241 -12.72 -4.87 17.28
CA GLN A 241 -13.58 -5.77 18.04
C GLN A 241 -14.42 -5.02 19.09
N GLU A 242 -13.84 -4.02 19.75
CA GLU A 242 -14.55 -3.16 20.69
C GLU A 242 -15.65 -2.34 20.00
N LEU A 243 -15.32 -1.65 18.90
CA LEU A 243 -16.27 -0.82 18.15
C LEU A 243 -17.36 -1.66 17.48
N GLN A 244 -17.04 -2.86 17.00
CA GLN A 244 -18.04 -3.79 16.44
C GLN A 244 -19.10 -4.15 17.48
N ASN A 245 -18.70 -4.40 18.73
CA ASN A 245 -19.63 -4.69 19.81
C ASN A 245 -20.56 -3.50 20.09
N GLN A 246 -20.03 -2.27 20.05
CA GLN A 246 -20.81 -1.05 20.22
C GLN A 246 -21.76 -0.79 19.03
N ALA A 247 -21.29 -1.01 17.80
CA ALA A 247 -22.09 -0.87 16.58
C ALA A 247 -23.29 -1.82 16.58
N LYS A 248 -23.08 -3.09 16.95
CA LYS A 248 -24.14 -4.10 17.05
C LYS A 248 -25.27 -3.69 18.01
N ILE A 249 -24.95 -3.03 19.12
CA ILE A 249 -25.95 -2.51 20.08
C ILE A 249 -26.84 -1.44 19.44
N GLN A 250 -26.29 -0.65 18.51
CA GLN A 250 -26.99 0.43 17.81
C GLN A 250 -27.63 -0.03 16.48
N GLY A 251 -27.59 -1.34 16.18
CA GLY A 251 -28.15 -1.92 14.96
C GLY A 251 -27.25 -1.81 13.72
N GLY A 252 -26.00 -1.37 13.90
CA GLY A 252 -24.97 -1.38 12.86
C GLY A 252 -24.06 -2.60 12.96
N ASN A 253 -23.03 -2.64 12.11
CA ASN A 253 -22.02 -3.71 12.14
C ASN A 253 -20.69 -3.21 11.60
N ILE A 254 -19.59 -3.81 12.07
CA ILE A 254 -18.27 -3.61 11.49
C ILE A 254 -17.75 -4.97 11.05
N ASP A 255 -17.44 -5.12 9.78
CA ASP A 255 -16.75 -6.28 9.23
C ASP A 255 -15.34 -5.89 8.80
N TRP A 256 -14.41 -6.83 8.86
CA TRP A 256 -13.11 -6.72 8.23
C TRP A 256 -12.82 -8.04 7.51
N ILE A 257 -12.31 -7.92 6.29
CA ILE A 257 -11.88 -9.08 5.49
C ILE A 257 -10.36 -9.19 5.52
N SER A 258 -9.82 -10.39 5.35
CA SER A 258 -8.38 -10.64 5.29
C SER A 258 -7.82 -10.20 3.94
N GLY A 259 -6.73 -9.45 3.98
CA GLY A 259 -5.88 -9.13 2.85
C GLY A 259 -4.63 -9.98 2.76
N ASN A 260 -3.80 -9.73 1.75
CA ASN A 260 -2.58 -10.51 1.54
C ASN A 260 -1.60 -10.35 2.70
N HIS A 261 -1.60 -9.20 3.38
CA HIS A 261 -0.76 -8.99 4.56
C HIS A 261 -1.26 -9.77 5.79
N GLU A 262 -2.59 -9.85 6.01
CA GLU A 262 -3.15 -10.79 7.00
C GLU A 262 -2.74 -12.22 6.69
N ASN A 263 -2.76 -12.65 5.42
CA ASN A 263 -2.33 -14.00 5.06
C ASN A 263 -0.86 -14.24 5.42
N MET A 264 0.01 -13.25 5.19
CA MET A 264 1.42 -13.32 5.59
C MET A 264 1.58 -13.44 7.10
N PHE A 265 0.87 -12.61 7.86
CA PHE A 265 0.85 -12.64 9.32
C PHE A 265 0.33 -13.96 9.86
N ASN A 266 -0.81 -14.41 9.35
CA ASN A 266 -1.45 -15.67 9.71
C ASN A 266 -0.50 -16.83 9.41
N ALA A 267 0.23 -16.82 8.29
CA ALA A 267 1.23 -17.86 7.98
C ALA A 267 2.35 -17.91 9.03
N VAL A 268 2.88 -16.76 9.46
CA VAL A 268 3.93 -16.70 10.50
C VAL A 268 3.41 -17.22 11.85
N LEU A 269 2.23 -16.78 12.27
CA LEU A 269 1.61 -17.17 13.54
C LEU A 269 1.17 -18.64 13.56
N CYS A 270 0.52 -19.10 12.49
CA CYS A 270 -0.10 -20.42 12.41
C CYS A 270 0.83 -21.51 11.85
N GLY A 271 1.93 -21.14 11.19
CA GLY A 271 2.91 -22.08 10.65
C GLY A 271 2.43 -22.91 9.46
N PHE A 272 1.50 -22.39 8.65
CA PHE A 272 1.06 -23.06 7.42
C PHE A 272 1.86 -22.60 6.19
N SER A 273 1.93 -23.46 5.16
CA SER A 273 2.69 -23.20 3.93
C SER A 273 2.21 -21.95 3.19
N THR A 274 3.15 -21.31 2.49
CA THR A 274 2.90 -20.16 1.61
C THR A 274 2.05 -20.54 0.39
N GLU A 275 1.62 -19.54 -0.39
CA GLU A 275 0.90 -19.72 -1.67
C GLU A 275 1.71 -20.53 -2.70
N GLN A 276 3.05 -20.54 -2.59
CA GLN A 276 3.94 -21.37 -3.42
C GLN A 276 4.21 -22.76 -2.82
N GLY A 277 3.53 -23.12 -1.72
CA GLY A 277 3.74 -24.38 -1.00
C GLY A 277 5.03 -24.45 -0.18
N LYS A 278 5.84 -23.39 -0.17
CA LYS A 278 7.08 -23.35 0.62
C LYS A 278 6.79 -23.23 2.12
N PRO A 279 7.57 -23.89 2.99
CA PRO A 279 7.56 -23.64 4.42
C PRO A 279 7.80 -22.15 4.71
N VAL A 280 7.17 -21.64 5.76
CA VAL A 280 7.32 -20.23 6.18
C VAL A 280 8.76 -19.93 6.56
N GLU A 281 9.45 -20.93 7.11
CA GLU A 281 10.85 -20.89 7.52
C GLU A 281 11.80 -20.66 6.33
N GLU A 282 11.44 -21.12 5.13
CA GLU A 282 12.25 -20.96 3.91
C GLU A 282 12.01 -19.63 3.19
N ASP A 283 10.81 -19.06 3.31
CA ASP A 283 10.39 -17.77 2.70
C ASP A 283 10.53 -16.58 3.67
N MET A 284 11.10 -16.82 4.85
CA MET A 284 11.09 -15.93 6.02
C MET A 284 11.76 -14.58 5.76
N ALA A 285 12.90 -14.59 5.07
CA ALA A 285 13.62 -13.36 4.75
C ALA A 285 12.77 -12.42 3.88
N TYR A 286 11.91 -12.95 3.00
CA TYR A 286 11.00 -12.14 2.20
C TYR A 286 9.84 -11.56 3.04
N ARG A 287 9.29 -12.37 3.96
CA ARG A 287 8.08 -11.99 4.74
C ARG A 287 8.35 -11.03 5.90
N LEU A 288 9.57 -11.02 6.43
CA LEU A 288 9.93 -10.15 7.56
C LEU A 288 10.81 -8.96 7.17
N SER A 289 11.51 -9.01 6.03
CA SER A 289 12.39 -7.90 5.62
C SER A 289 11.67 -6.73 4.92
N GLY A 290 10.36 -6.83 4.71
CA GLY A 290 9.52 -5.78 4.12
C GLY A 290 8.29 -5.38 4.93
N TYR A 291 7.96 -6.11 6.01
CA TYR A 291 6.68 -5.96 6.71
C TYR A 291 6.87 -5.99 8.23
N THR A 292 6.95 -4.80 8.81
CA THR A 292 7.29 -4.59 10.23
C THR A 292 6.16 -5.07 11.17
N GLY A 293 4.91 -5.13 10.70
CA GLY A 293 3.75 -5.59 11.45
C GLY A 293 3.84 -7.06 11.86
N ASN A 294 4.58 -7.90 11.12
CA ASN A 294 4.84 -9.28 11.57
C ASN A 294 5.70 -9.33 12.84
N LEU A 295 6.49 -8.28 13.09
CA LEU A 295 7.33 -8.18 14.28
C LEU A 295 6.50 -7.90 15.54
N GLU A 296 5.23 -7.45 15.40
CA GLU A 296 4.31 -7.29 16.53
C GLU A 296 4.02 -8.59 17.28
N LEU A 297 4.25 -9.76 16.65
CA LEU A 297 4.14 -11.06 17.32
C LEU A 297 5.07 -11.18 18.54
N LEU A 298 6.13 -10.36 18.64
CA LEU A 298 6.92 -10.23 19.85
C LEU A 298 6.11 -9.79 21.08
N LYS A 299 5.01 -9.04 20.91
CA LYS A 299 4.14 -8.57 22.02
C LYS A 299 3.63 -9.76 22.85
N PHE A 300 3.44 -10.91 22.22
CA PHE A 300 2.91 -12.11 22.86
C PHE A 300 3.97 -12.94 23.59
N LEU A 301 5.26 -12.62 23.48
CA LEU A 301 6.30 -13.40 24.11
C LEU A 301 6.52 -13.03 25.58
N PRO A 302 6.78 -14.01 26.46
CA PRO A 302 7.31 -13.76 27.79
C PRO A 302 8.66 -13.03 27.72
N LEU A 303 8.99 -12.33 28.79
CA LEU A 303 10.25 -11.58 28.91
C LEU A 303 11.46 -12.52 28.81
N GLU A 304 11.36 -13.72 29.36
CA GLU A 304 12.42 -14.73 29.35
C GLU A 304 12.79 -15.15 27.91
N SER A 305 11.81 -15.24 27.01
CA SER A 305 12.00 -15.59 25.60
C SER A 305 12.62 -14.46 24.76
N THR A 306 12.61 -13.22 25.26
CA THR A 306 13.07 -12.03 24.53
C THR A 306 14.32 -11.38 25.13
N ARG A 307 14.74 -11.82 26.32
CA ARG A 307 15.88 -11.26 27.04
C ARG A 307 17.18 -11.21 26.23
N ASP A 308 17.58 -12.33 25.63
CA ASP A 308 18.82 -12.41 24.87
C ASP A 308 18.80 -11.52 23.62
N LEU A 309 17.62 -11.41 22.99
CA LEU A 309 17.39 -10.51 21.86
C LEU A 309 17.58 -9.05 22.30
N TYR A 310 16.95 -8.64 23.41
CA TYR A 310 17.02 -7.28 23.91
C TYR A 310 18.43 -6.90 24.35
N GLU A 311 19.12 -7.79 25.06
CA GLU A 311 20.52 -7.59 25.45
C GLU A 311 21.45 -7.49 24.23
N ASN A 312 21.18 -8.26 23.17
CA ASN A 312 21.94 -8.14 21.93
C ASN A 312 21.74 -6.78 21.23
N ILE A 313 20.50 -6.28 21.15
CA ILE A 313 20.20 -4.95 20.59
C ILE A 313 20.93 -3.88 21.41
N LYS A 314 20.81 -3.93 22.74
CA LYS A 314 21.49 -2.99 23.65
C LYS A 314 23.00 -3.01 23.49
N LYS A 315 23.62 -4.20 23.48
CA LYS A 315 25.08 -4.36 23.35
C LYS A 315 25.62 -3.72 22.06
N ASN A 316 24.80 -3.69 21.01
CA ASN A 316 25.18 -3.20 19.69
C ASN A 316 24.45 -1.91 19.31
N LYS A 317 23.99 -1.10 20.28
CA LYS A 317 23.14 0.07 20.04
C LYS A 317 23.70 1.09 19.04
N ASP A 318 25.02 1.16 18.87
CA ASP A 318 25.65 2.10 17.92
C ASP A 318 25.52 1.65 16.45
N GLU A 319 25.13 0.40 16.18
CA GLU A 319 24.97 -0.15 14.82
C GLU A 319 23.54 -0.60 14.49
N VAL A 320 22.57 -0.48 15.42
CA VAL A 320 21.22 -1.06 15.24
C VAL A 320 20.38 -0.44 14.14
N PHE A 321 20.58 0.84 13.83
CA PHE A 321 19.84 1.53 12.76
C PHE A 321 20.47 1.38 11.37
N GLY A 322 21.62 0.70 11.26
CA GLY A 322 22.37 0.62 10.01
C GLY A 322 23.00 1.95 9.60
N GLN A 323 23.92 1.91 8.62
CA GLN A 323 24.66 3.10 8.20
C GLN A 323 23.79 4.12 7.46
N ASP A 324 22.77 3.66 6.74
CA ASP A 324 21.95 4.54 5.90
C ASP A 324 20.98 5.39 6.73
N PHE A 325 20.49 4.89 7.86
CA PHE A 325 19.69 5.70 8.79
C PHE A 325 20.48 6.91 9.29
N GLN A 326 21.72 6.70 9.77
CA GLN A 326 22.55 7.79 10.27
C GLN A 326 22.88 8.81 9.17
N LYS A 327 23.18 8.35 7.94
CA LYS A 327 23.33 9.24 6.78
C LYS A 327 22.05 10.05 6.52
N ASN A 328 20.88 9.42 6.60
CA ASN A 328 19.59 10.07 6.38
C ASN A 328 19.29 11.11 7.46
N VAL A 329 19.61 10.86 8.73
CA VAL A 329 19.48 11.87 9.81
C VAL A 329 20.31 13.11 9.48
N GLN A 330 21.58 12.93 9.09
CA GLN A 330 22.46 14.04 8.74
C GLN A 330 22.01 14.77 7.47
N LYS A 331 21.60 14.03 6.44
CA LYS A 331 21.05 14.60 5.20
C LYS A 331 19.82 15.45 5.49
N LYS A 332 18.88 14.94 6.29
CA LYS A 332 17.62 15.63 6.60
C LYS A 332 17.85 16.87 7.46
N LYS A 333 18.79 16.81 8.42
CA LYS A 333 19.24 17.98 9.18
C LYS A 333 19.81 19.07 8.27
N ALA A 334 20.74 18.71 7.37
CA ALA A 334 21.34 19.66 6.45
C ALA A 334 20.30 20.30 5.52
N THR A 335 19.34 19.51 5.01
CA THR A 335 18.22 20.04 4.24
C THR A 335 17.36 20.98 5.07
N LEU A 336 17.02 20.61 6.30
CA LEU A 336 16.21 21.44 7.20
C LEU A 336 16.89 22.79 7.51
N ASP A 337 18.18 22.78 7.81
CA ASP A 337 18.96 24.01 8.04
C ASP A 337 18.98 24.89 6.79
N ARG A 338 19.07 24.30 5.60
CA ARG A 338 19.03 25.05 4.34
C ARG A 338 17.67 25.68 4.07
N ILE A 339 16.56 24.94 4.26
CA ILE A 339 15.21 25.46 3.98
C ILE A 339 14.79 26.51 5.02
N ARG A 340 15.18 26.35 6.30
CA ARG A 340 14.91 27.36 7.35
C ARG A 340 15.57 28.71 7.05
N ASN A 341 16.75 28.68 6.43
CA ASN A 341 17.53 29.88 6.13
C ASN A 341 17.15 30.52 4.78
N ASN A 342 16.19 29.94 4.04
CA ASN A 342 15.75 30.48 2.76
C ASN A 342 14.27 30.94 2.86
N PRO A 343 13.98 32.25 2.70
CA PRO A 343 12.63 32.80 2.82
C PRO A 343 11.67 32.36 1.71
N ASP A 344 12.18 31.69 0.68
CA ASP A 344 11.41 31.23 -0.48
C ASP A 344 10.58 29.97 -0.17
N TYR A 345 10.90 29.24 0.90
CA TYR A 345 10.16 28.02 1.28
C TYR A 345 8.88 28.33 2.05
N PRO A 346 7.73 27.76 1.68
CA PRO A 346 6.48 27.90 2.44
C PRO A 346 6.61 27.32 3.86
N PRO A 347 5.99 27.93 4.89
CA PRO A 347 6.03 27.43 6.27
C PRO A 347 5.59 25.97 6.41
N ASN A 348 4.54 25.54 5.70
CA ASN A 348 4.04 24.17 5.74
C ASN A 348 5.06 23.14 5.22
N VAL A 349 5.95 23.52 4.29
CA VAL A 349 7.04 22.67 3.82
C VAL A 349 8.13 22.56 4.90
N ILE A 350 8.49 23.67 5.53
CA ILE A 350 9.45 23.68 6.64
C ILE A 350 8.95 22.78 7.78
N GLU A 351 7.70 22.96 8.21
CA GLU A 351 7.08 22.14 9.25
C GLU A 351 7.05 20.64 8.91
N ALA A 352 6.82 20.28 7.64
CA ALA A 352 6.82 18.89 7.21
C ALA A 352 8.21 18.25 7.35
N TYR A 353 9.27 18.97 6.96
CA TYR A 353 10.65 18.53 7.15
C TYR A 353 11.05 18.51 8.62
N GLU A 354 10.60 19.48 9.42
CA GLU A 354 10.81 19.49 10.87
C GLU A 354 10.21 18.27 11.54
N ARG A 355 8.93 17.96 11.25
CA ARG A 355 8.27 16.74 11.74
C ARG A 355 9.04 15.50 11.33
N GLY A 356 9.42 15.40 10.05
CA GLY A 356 10.14 14.24 9.54
C GLY A 356 11.57 14.11 10.09
N TYR A 357 12.22 15.18 10.52
CA TYR A 357 13.51 15.14 11.21
C TYR A 357 13.33 14.78 12.69
N GLN A 358 12.33 15.37 13.34
CA GLN A 358 11.97 15.08 14.73
C GLN A 358 11.61 13.61 14.93
N ASP A 359 10.84 13.01 14.02
CA ASP A 359 10.52 11.57 14.04
C ASP A 359 11.79 10.70 14.10
N MET A 360 12.80 11.03 13.29
CA MET A 360 14.06 10.27 13.30
C MET A 360 14.83 10.45 14.63
N LEU A 361 14.80 11.65 15.20
CA LEU A 361 15.41 11.90 16.51
C LEU A 361 14.66 11.18 17.63
N ASP A 362 13.33 11.18 17.58
CA ASP A 362 12.49 10.50 18.55
C ASP A 362 12.77 8.99 18.55
N LYS A 363 12.99 8.39 17.38
CA LYS A 363 13.42 6.98 17.26
C LYS A 363 14.79 6.72 17.90
N GLN A 364 15.76 7.63 17.73
CA GLN A 364 17.05 7.55 18.42
C GLN A 364 16.90 7.69 19.95
N ILE A 365 16.06 8.61 20.41
CA ILE A 365 15.74 8.80 21.83
C ILE A 365 15.07 7.55 22.40
N SER A 366 14.16 6.93 21.65
CA SER A 366 13.50 5.68 22.04
C SER A 366 14.49 4.52 22.18
N LEU A 367 15.53 4.44 21.35
CA LEU A 367 16.59 3.45 21.54
C LEU A 367 17.37 3.67 22.85
N GLU A 368 17.70 4.91 23.19
CA GLU A 368 18.38 5.21 24.45
C GLU A 368 17.49 4.91 25.65
N LYS A 369 16.19 5.26 25.56
CA LYS A 369 15.18 4.88 26.55
C LYS A 369 15.08 3.37 26.70
N PHE A 370 15.05 2.63 25.59
CA PHE A 370 15.06 1.17 25.57
C PHE A 370 16.27 0.61 26.32
N CYS A 371 17.47 1.12 26.04
CA CYS A 371 18.70 0.69 26.70
C CYS A 371 18.67 0.97 28.22
N ALA A 372 18.21 2.15 28.63
CA ALA A 372 18.09 2.54 30.03
C ALA A 372 17.06 1.68 30.79
N LEU A 373 15.96 1.29 30.14
CA LEU A 373 14.96 0.38 30.73
C LEU A 373 15.57 -1.00 31.00
N LEU A 374 16.38 -1.53 30.08
CA LEU A 374 17.07 -2.80 30.27
C LEU A 374 18.10 -2.75 31.41
N GLU A 375 18.81 -1.63 31.59
CA GLU A 375 19.72 -1.44 32.75
C GLU A 375 18.98 -1.51 34.09
N ASN A 376 17.73 -1.04 34.13
CA ASN A 376 16.88 -1.10 35.30
C ASN A 376 16.08 -2.40 35.43
N ASN A 377 16.33 -3.40 34.57
CA ASN A 377 15.57 -4.66 34.48
C ASN A 377 14.06 -4.46 34.18
N SER A 378 13.69 -3.36 33.53
CA SER A 378 12.33 -3.06 33.07
C SER A 378 12.08 -3.60 31.66
N TYR A 379 12.10 -4.92 31.51
CA TYR A 379 12.05 -5.59 30.19
C TYR A 379 10.69 -5.43 29.50
N GLU A 380 9.59 -5.32 30.23
CA GLU A 380 8.26 -5.15 29.65
C GLU A 380 8.11 -3.77 28.99
N GLU A 381 8.50 -2.72 29.69
CA GLU A 381 8.55 -1.36 29.16
C GLU A 381 9.58 -1.23 28.04
N ALA A 382 10.69 -1.97 28.12
CA ALA A 382 11.66 -2.03 27.03
C ALA A 382 11.02 -2.64 25.78
N GLY A 383 10.29 -3.76 25.91
CA GLY A 383 9.54 -4.35 24.79
C GLY A 383 8.55 -3.36 24.17
N LYS A 384 7.77 -2.66 24.98
CA LYS A 384 6.86 -1.59 24.51
C LYS A 384 7.62 -0.47 23.77
N THR A 385 8.78 -0.08 24.30
CA THR A 385 9.62 0.97 23.70
C THR A 385 10.24 0.52 22.38
N LEU A 386 10.60 -0.77 22.23
CA LEU A 386 11.16 -1.33 20.99
C LEU A 386 10.26 -1.08 19.79
N PHE A 387 8.93 -1.24 19.96
CA PHE A 387 7.96 -1.04 18.87
C PHE A 387 7.94 0.38 18.32
N THR A 388 8.40 1.38 19.06
CA THR A 388 8.46 2.77 18.59
C THR A 388 9.55 3.02 17.53
N PHE A 389 10.51 2.09 17.37
CA PHE A 389 11.61 2.22 16.41
C PHE A 389 11.94 0.91 15.68
N ILE A 390 11.14 -0.14 15.85
CA ILE A 390 11.39 -1.49 15.29
C ILE A 390 11.46 -1.48 13.75
N ASP A 391 10.70 -0.58 13.13
CA ASP A 391 10.65 -0.33 11.69
C ASP A 391 11.96 0.21 11.13
N THR A 392 12.75 0.88 11.96
CA THR A 392 14.04 1.50 11.57
C THR A 392 15.26 0.64 11.87
N LEU A 393 15.07 -0.52 12.50
CA LEU A 393 16.16 -1.45 12.75
C LEU A 393 16.77 -1.95 11.44
N ASP A 394 18.08 -2.09 11.42
CA ASP A 394 18.79 -2.77 10.34
C ASP A 394 18.21 -4.18 10.16
N LYS A 395 18.14 -4.62 8.89
CA LYS A 395 17.55 -5.89 8.49
C LYS A 395 18.11 -7.07 9.28
N LYS A 396 19.37 -7.04 9.72
CA LYS A 396 19.94 -8.12 10.53
C LYS A 396 19.22 -8.30 11.87
N TYR A 397 18.79 -7.21 12.52
CA TYR A 397 18.04 -7.27 13.79
C TYR A 397 16.58 -7.62 13.56
N GLN A 398 15.95 -7.10 12.50
CA GLN A 398 14.60 -7.50 12.11
C GLN A 398 14.54 -9.02 11.83
N ASN A 399 15.54 -9.57 11.15
CA ASN A 399 15.66 -11.02 10.93
C ASN A 399 15.89 -11.80 12.23
N GLN A 400 16.66 -11.25 13.17
CA GLN A 400 16.87 -11.86 14.49
C GLN A 400 15.56 -11.91 15.28
N ILE A 401 14.80 -10.81 15.29
CA ILE A 401 13.46 -10.73 15.89
C ILE A 401 12.55 -11.80 15.28
N GLY A 402 12.53 -11.88 13.95
CA GLY A 402 11.82 -12.92 13.23
C GLY A 402 12.17 -14.32 13.72
N SER A 403 13.47 -14.61 13.80
CA SER A 403 13.98 -15.92 14.23
C SER A 403 13.49 -16.25 15.64
N THR A 404 13.50 -15.26 16.54
CA THR A 404 12.94 -15.39 17.89
C THR A 404 11.43 -15.69 17.87
N ILE A 405 10.64 -15.02 17.03
CA ILE A 405 9.20 -15.26 16.89
C ILE A 405 8.94 -16.72 16.47
N ILE A 406 9.61 -17.19 15.43
CA ILE A 406 9.41 -18.57 14.92
C ILE A 406 9.81 -19.61 15.95
N ALA A 407 10.98 -19.44 16.59
CA ALA A 407 11.47 -20.35 17.62
C ALA A 407 10.53 -20.45 18.82
N ASN A 408 9.70 -19.42 19.05
CA ASN A 408 8.77 -19.36 20.17
C ASN A 408 7.29 -19.34 19.71
N ARG A 409 6.98 -19.79 18.48
CA ARG A 409 5.61 -19.75 17.91
C ARG A 409 4.56 -20.40 18.83
N SER A 410 4.87 -21.56 19.41
CA SER A 410 3.96 -22.23 20.35
C SER A 410 3.67 -21.39 21.61
N VAL A 411 4.68 -20.70 22.16
CA VAL A 411 4.52 -19.82 23.33
C VAL A 411 3.68 -18.59 22.99
N ILE A 412 3.84 -18.04 21.78
CA ILE A 412 3.00 -16.94 21.27
C ILE A 412 1.54 -17.37 21.21
N LYS A 413 1.27 -18.53 20.60
CA LYS A 413 -0.09 -19.08 20.48
C LYS A 413 -0.69 -19.37 21.85
N GLU A 414 0.08 -19.94 22.78
CA GLU A 414 -0.36 -20.15 24.15
C GLU A 414 -0.76 -18.82 24.82
N SER A 415 0.07 -17.79 24.66
CA SER A 415 -0.20 -16.46 25.22
C SER A 415 -1.49 -15.86 24.66
N ILE A 416 -1.68 -15.88 23.34
CA ILE A 416 -2.91 -15.40 22.68
C ILE A 416 -4.14 -16.18 23.18
N ASN A 417 -4.01 -17.48 23.40
CA ASN A 417 -5.14 -18.33 23.80
C ASN A 417 -5.53 -18.19 25.27
N ASN A 418 -4.58 -17.90 26.15
CA ASN A 418 -4.77 -18.04 27.59
C ASN A 418 -4.77 -16.71 28.36
N LYS A 419 -4.17 -15.65 27.82
CA LYS A 419 -4.10 -14.35 28.52
C LYS A 419 -5.29 -13.48 28.18
N GLN A 420 -5.96 -12.99 29.23
CA GLN A 420 -7.16 -12.15 29.10
C GLN A 420 -6.91 -10.84 28.34
N GLU A 421 -5.72 -10.26 28.48
CA GLU A 421 -5.33 -9.04 27.76
C GLU A 421 -5.40 -9.21 26.23
N TYR A 422 -5.22 -10.42 25.70
CA TYR A 422 -5.25 -10.70 24.26
C TYR A 422 -6.59 -11.26 23.78
N ALA A 423 -7.63 -11.28 24.62
CA ALA A 423 -8.93 -11.83 24.26
C ALA A 423 -9.57 -11.10 23.07
N LEU A 424 -9.50 -9.76 23.05
CA LEU A 424 -10.03 -8.96 21.95
C LEU A 424 -9.28 -9.23 20.64
N PHE A 425 -7.94 -9.27 20.69
CA PHE A 425 -7.13 -9.63 19.52
C PHE A 425 -7.45 -11.03 19.03
N LYS A 426 -7.54 -12.02 19.93
CA LYS A 426 -7.88 -13.41 19.59
C LYS A 426 -9.22 -13.47 18.85
N ASP A 427 -10.25 -12.84 19.42
CA ASP A 427 -11.59 -12.82 18.82
C ASP A 427 -11.58 -12.11 17.46
N ALA A 428 -10.89 -10.97 17.36
CA ALA A 428 -10.72 -10.27 16.10
C ALA A 428 -10.05 -11.14 15.03
N PHE A 429 -8.97 -11.83 15.43
CA PHE A 429 -8.17 -12.69 14.58
C PHE A 429 -8.96 -13.87 14.02
N VAL A 430 -9.67 -14.61 14.87
CA VAL A 430 -10.39 -15.83 14.43
C VAL A 430 -11.69 -15.52 13.69
N ASN A 431 -12.20 -14.28 13.80
CA ASN A 431 -13.43 -13.85 13.13
C ASN A 431 -13.19 -13.07 11.83
N GLN A 432 -11.94 -13.02 11.35
CA GLN A 432 -11.62 -12.48 10.03
C GLN A 432 -12.45 -13.16 8.93
N LYS A 433 -12.90 -12.38 7.95
CA LYS A 433 -13.72 -12.86 6.81
C LYS A 433 -12.87 -12.89 5.53
N LEU A 434 -13.26 -13.67 4.54
CA LEU A 434 -12.67 -13.61 3.19
C LEU A 434 -13.48 -12.70 2.27
N ILE A 435 -14.77 -12.58 2.55
CA ILE A 435 -15.74 -11.88 1.72
C ILE A 435 -16.93 -11.51 2.58
N THR A 436 -17.57 -10.37 2.33
CA THR A 436 -18.82 -10.02 3.00
C THR A 436 -19.85 -9.45 2.03
N LEU A 437 -21.13 -9.54 2.43
CA LEU A 437 -22.28 -9.08 1.68
C LEU A 437 -23.19 -8.29 2.62
N HIS A 438 -23.37 -7.01 2.26
CA HIS A 438 -24.33 -6.10 2.89
C HIS A 438 -25.33 -5.66 1.82
N ASP A 439 -26.61 -5.91 2.07
CA ASP A 439 -27.71 -5.71 1.13
C ASP A 439 -27.40 -6.33 -0.25
N ASP A 440 -27.12 -5.50 -1.26
CA ASP A 440 -26.83 -5.91 -2.64
C ASP A 440 -25.35 -5.75 -3.05
N SER A 441 -24.49 -5.43 -2.07
CA SER A 441 -23.10 -5.02 -2.27
C SER A 441 -22.13 -6.05 -1.73
N LEU A 442 -21.29 -6.59 -2.60
CA LEU A 442 -20.27 -7.58 -2.31
C LEU A 442 -18.92 -6.91 -2.05
N TYR A 443 -18.18 -7.36 -1.04
CA TYR A 443 -16.89 -6.78 -0.65
C TYR A 443 -15.80 -7.85 -0.64
N THR A 444 -14.72 -7.62 -1.41
CA THR A 444 -13.58 -8.55 -1.56
C THR A 444 -12.27 -7.81 -1.42
N HIS A 445 -11.20 -8.48 -0.98
CA HIS A 445 -9.91 -7.82 -0.85
C HIS A 445 -9.31 -7.51 -2.24
N THR A 446 -9.30 -8.52 -3.13
CA THR A 446 -8.84 -8.43 -4.51
C THR A 446 -9.99 -8.31 -5.52
N ASN A 447 -9.66 -8.09 -6.80
CA ASN A 447 -10.62 -8.12 -7.91
C ASN A 447 -11.45 -9.44 -7.92
N LEU A 448 -12.76 -9.32 -8.14
CA LEU A 448 -13.63 -10.48 -8.24
C LEU A 448 -13.31 -11.33 -9.49
N THR A 449 -12.96 -12.59 -9.30
CA THR A 449 -12.60 -13.52 -10.39
C THR A 449 -13.73 -14.51 -10.70
N PRO A 450 -13.76 -15.12 -11.90
CA PRO A 450 -14.74 -16.16 -12.21
C PRO A 450 -14.68 -17.36 -11.27
N ARG A 451 -13.48 -17.71 -10.79
CA ARG A 451 -13.27 -18.82 -9.87
C ARG A 451 -13.83 -18.52 -8.48
N MET A 452 -13.66 -17.30 -7.98
CA MET A 452 -14.34 -16.85 -6.75
C MET A 452 -15.86 -16.97 -6.88
N VAL A 453 -16.43 -16.51 -7.99
CA VAL A 453 -17.89 -16.59 -8.23
C VAL A 453 -18.34 -18.05 -8.37
N GLY A 454 -17.55 -18.91 -9.00
CA GLY A 454 -17.79 -20.35 -9.04
C GLY A 454 -17.84 -20.97 -7.64
N ILE A 455 -16.89 -20.61 -6.77
CA ILE A 455 -16.86 -21.06 -5.37
C ILE A 455 -18.10 -20.56 -4.61
N ILE A 456 -18.46 -19.28 -4.75
CA ILE A 456 -19.67 -18.71 -4.12
C ILE A 456 -20.91 -19.46 -4.59
N LYS A 457 -21.04 -19.69 -5.90
CA LYS A 457 -22.15 -20.44 -6.50
C LYS A 457 -22.23 -21.85 -5.95
N ASP A 458 -21.09 -22.54 -5.82
CA ASP A 458 -21.03 -23.89 -5.29
C ASP A 458 -21.50 -23.95 -3.82
N PHE A 459 -21.12 -22.98 -3.01
CA PHE A 459 -21.55 -22.86 -1.61
C PHE A 459 -23.01 -22.44 -1.45
N SER A 460 -23.58 -21.86 -2.49
CA SER A 460 -24.95 -21.37 -2.54
C SER A 460 -25.91 -22.32 -3.25
N LYS A 461 -25.48 -23.50 -3.71
CA LYS A 461 -26.31 -24.43 -4.51
C LYS A 461 -27.67 -24.75 -3.88
N ASP A 462 -27.69 -24.93 -2.57
CA ASP A 462 -28.87 -25.33 -1.80
C ASP A 462 -29.31 -24.25 -0.80
N SER A 463 -28.89 -23.00 -0.98
CA SER A 463 -29.16 -21.90 -0.04
C SER A 463 -29.15 -20.52 -0.71
N SER A 464 -29.44 -19.47 0.05
CA SER A 464 -29.20 -18.10 -0.41
C SER A 464 -27.70 -17.83 -0.64
N ILE A 465 -27.37 -16.82 -1.46
CA ILE A 465 -25.98 -16.38 -1.67
C ILE A 465 -25.32 -15.92 -0.36
N LYS A 466 -26.11 -15.27 0.51
CA LYS A 466 -25.65 -14.82 1.83
C LYS A 466 -25.24 -16.01 2.70
N GLU A 467 -26.07 -17.05 2.77
CA GLU A 467 -25.71 -18.28 3.49
C GLU A 467 -24.49 -18.98 2.88
N GLY A 468 -24.32 -18.93 1.56
CA GLY A 468 -23.13 -19.45 0.88
C GLY A 468 -21.86 -18.73 1.32
N ILE A 469 -21.90 -17.39 1.34
CA ILE A 469 -20.81 -16.53 1.84
C ILE A 469 -20.53 -16.80 3.33
N ASP A 470 -21.57 -16.91 4.15
CA ASP A 470 -21.42 -17.20 5.58
C ASP A 470 -20.74 -18.56 5.79
N LYS A 471 -21.09 -19.59 5.00
CA LYS A 471 -20.40 -20.90 5.03
C LYS A 471 -18.92 -20.82 4.64
N ILE A 472 -18.56 -20.01 3.65
CA ILE A 472 -17.16 -19.78 3.26
C ILE A 472 -16.38 -19.18 4.44
N ASN A 473 -16.92 -18.11 5.04
CA ASN A 473 -16.30 -17.45 6.18
C ASN A 473 -16.22 -18.37 7.40
N MET A 474 -17.30 -19.07 7.75
CA MET A 474 -17.31 -20.03 8.85
C MET A 474 -16.25 -21.12 8.69
N PHE A 475 -16.06 -21.62 7.46
CA PHE A 475 -15.00 -22.59 7.18
C PHE A 475 -13.61 -22.00 7.39
N TYR A 476 -13.35 -20.81 6.82
CA TYR A 476 -12.06 -20.12 6.98
C TYR A 476 -11.73 -19.85 8.46
N GLN A 477 -12.69 -19.30 9.21
CA GLN A 477 -12.59 -18.99 10.64
C GLN A 477 -12.39 -20.25 11.49
N LYS A 478 -13.09 -21.35 11.18
CA LYS A 478 -12.88 -22.66 11.82
C LYS A 478 -11.43 -23.10 11.65
N VAL A 479 -10.91 -23.05 10.43
CA VAL A 479 -9.54 -23.50 10.14
C VAL A 479 -8.51 -22.61 10.83
N LEU A 480 -8.66 -21.28 10.79
CA LEU A 480 -7.80 -20.35 11.54
C LEU A 480 -7.79 -20.67 13.04
N ARG A 481 -8.96 -20.92 13.64
CA ARG A 481 -9.07 -21.30 15.04
C ARG A 481 -8.32 -22.60 15.34
N VAL A 482 -8.45 -23.63 14.50
CA VAL A 482 -7.71 -24.88 14.66
C VAL A 482 -6.19 -24.63 14.61
N TYR A 483 -5.72 -23.84 13.66
CA TYR A 483 -4.31 -23.47 13.56
C TYR A 483 -3.79 -22.69 14.78
N LEU A 484 -4.59 -21.76 15.30
CA LEU A 484 -4.22 -20.94 16.46
C LEU A 484 -4.22 -21.75 17.76
N GLU A 485 -5.19 -22.64 17.95
CA GLU A 485 -5.43 -23.35 19.22
C GLU A 485 -4.65 -24.67 19.36
N ASN A 486 -3.97 -25.15 18.31
CA ASN A 486 -3.28 -26.45 18.32
C ASN A 486 -1.85 -26.33 17.81
N ASP A 487 -0.87 -26.86 18.55
CA ASP A 487 0.53 -26.93 18.11
C ASP A 487 0.74 -27.85 16.91
N ASP A 488 -0.07 -28.90 16.80
CA ASP A 488 -0.11 -29.80 15.65
C ASP A 488 -1.50 -29.76 14.97
N PRO A 489 -1.78 -28.69 14.19
CA PRO A 489 -3.07 -28.53 13.51
C PRO A 489 -3.21 -29.51 12.35
N GLN A 490 -2.11 -30.09 11.86
CA GLN A 490 -2.11 -31.03 10.74
C GLN A 490 -2.88 -32.31 11.08
N ASN A 491 -2.90 -32.71 12.35
CA ASN A 491 -3.64 -33.89 12.82
C ASN A 491 -5.10 -33.58 13.20
N LYS A 492 -5.53 -32.31 13.13
CA LYS A 492 -6.90 -31.87 13.45
C LYS A 492 -7.76 -31.57 12.22
N LEU A 493 -7.11 -31.39 11.07
CA LEU A 493 -7.76 -31.13 9.79
C LEU A 493 -7.57 -32.32 8.87
N THR A 494 -8.61 -32.67 8.10
CA THR A 494 -8.48 -33.62 7.00
C THR A 494 -7.65 -33.02 5.86
N ASP A 495 -7.05 -33.87 5.02
CA ASP A 495 -6.29 -33.38 3.85
C ASP A 495 -7.17 -32.59 2.87
N GLN A 496 -8.46 -32.94 2.81
CA GLN A 496 -9.44 -32.19 2.02
C GLN A 496 -9.68 -30.79 2.59
N GLU A 497 -9.82 -30.64 3.90
CA GLU A 497 -9.98 -29.33 4.54
C GLU A 497 -8.75 -28.45 4.34
N LYS A 498 -7.54 -29.01 4.47
CA LYS A 498 -6.29 -28.27 4.21
C LYS A 498 -6.21 -27.78 2.77
N LYS A 499 -6.49 -28.68 1.81
CA LYS A 499 -6.52 -28.34 0.39
C LYS A 499 -7.54 -27.24 0.11
N TYR A 500 -8.71 -27.34 0.72
CA TYR A 500 -9.79 -26.38 0.51
C TYR A 500 -9.46 -25.01 1.13
N PHE A 501 -8.86 -24.99 2.32
CA PHE A 501 -8.36 -23.76 2.94
C PHE A 501 -7.32 -23.05 2.07
N ASN A 502 -6.37 -23.79 1.49
CA ASN A 502 -5.40 -23.21 0.56
C ASN A 502 -6.07 -22.63 -0.68
N VAL A 503 -7.04 -23.35 -1.28
CA VAL A 503 -7.79 -22.83 -2.43
C VAL A 503 -8.51 -21.53 -2.09
N LEU A 504 -9.20 -21.44 -0.95
CA LEU A 504 -9.88 -20.21 -0.56
C LEU A 504 -8.90 -19.03 -0.40
N ARG A 505 -7.75 -19.29 0.22
CA ARG A 505 -6.74 -18.28 0.46
C ARG A 505 -6.08 -17.80 -0.84
N ASP A 506 -5.76 -18.73 -1.74
CA ASP A 506 -5.16 -18.43 -3.04
C ASP A 506 -6.13 -17.64 -3.94
N GLU A 507 -7.44 -17.90 -3.84
CA GLU A 507 -8.45 -17.24 -4.68
C GLU A 507 -8.94 -15.90 -4.13
N PHE A 508 -9.15 -15.79 -2.82
CA PHE A 508 -9.77 -14.60 -2.22
C PHE A 508 -8.74 -13.60 -1.66
N ILE A 509 -7.50 -14.03 -1.42
CA ILE A 509 -6.49 -13.21 -0.74
C ILE A 509 -5.23 -12.99 -1.60
N SER A 510 -4.75 -14.00 -2.33
CA SER A 510 -3.47 -13.88 -3.05
C SER A 510 -3.51 -12.79 -4.12
N THR A 511 -2.48 -11.95 -4.12
CA THR A 511 -2.20 -10.95 -5.16
C THR A 511 -1.19 -11.43 -6.21
N SER A 512 -0.72 -12.68 -6.13
CA SER A 512 0.21 -13.24 -7.11
C SER A 512 -0.47 -13.50 -8.47
N SER A 513 0.27 -13.34 -9.56
CA SER A 513 -0.23 -13.25 -10.94
C SER A 513 -1.08 -14.43 -11.45
N TYR A 514 -1.15 -15.55 -10.70
CA TYR A 514 -1.93 -16.73 -11.08
C TYR A 514 -3.44 -16.62 -10.78
N SER A 515 -3.86 -15.76 -9.85
CA SER A 515 -5.28 -15.55 -9.50
C SER A 515 -5.89 -14.33 -10.20
N ARG A 516 -5.07 -13.46 -10.82
CA ARG A 516 -5.47 -12.15 -11.39
C ARG A 516 -6.17 -12.20 -12.74
N GLU A 517 -6.75 -13.33 -13.14
CA GLU A 517 -7.64 -13.31 -14.31
C GLU A 517 -8.92 -12.54 -13.96
N ASN A 518 -8.86 -11.22 -14.10
CA ASN A 518 -10.00 -10.33 -13.99
C ASN A 518 -11.13 -10.88 -14.83
N PHE A 519 -12.34 -10.86 -14.28
CA PHE A 519 -13.49 -11.52 -14.90
C PHE A 519 -13.73 -11.04 -16.36
N SER A 520 -13.45 -9.77 -16.67
CA SER A 520 -13.50 -9.23 -18.03
C SER A 520 -12.48 -9.83 -18.99
N GLU A 521 -11.28 -10.14 -18.52
CA GLU A 521 -10.10 -10.46 -19.32
C GLU A 521 -9.69 -11.94 -19.23
N SER A 522 -10.35 -12.70 -18.36
CA SER A 522 -10.08 -14.13 -18.15
C SER A 522 -10.18 -14.94 -19.44
N ASN A 523 -9.10 -15.57 -19.89
CA ASN A 523 -9.13 -16.46 -21.05
C ASN A 523 -9.27 -17.94 -20.64
N SER A 524 -9.27 -18.23 -19.33
CA SER A 524 -9.38 -19.59 -18.80
C SER A 524 -10.78 -20.21 -18.86
N ILE A 525 -11.82 -19.41 -19.10
CA ILE A 525 -13.21 -19.88 -19.24
C ILE A 525 -13.89 -19.30 -20.48
N SER A 526 -14.88 -20.03 -21.01
CA SER A 526 -15.62 -19.64 -22.20
C SER A 526 -16.49 -18.40 -21.97
N SER A 527 -16.84 -17.67 -23.04
CA SER A 527 -17.78 -16.55 -22.97
C SER A 527 -19.13 -16.94 -22.38
N GLU A 528 -19.63 -18.14 -22.70
CA GLU A 528 -20.89 -18.68 -22.18
C GLU A 528 -20.81 -18.90 -20.66
N GLU A 529 -19.70 -19.47 -20.16
CA GLU A 529 -19.49 -19.65 -18.72
C GLU A 529 -19.42 -18.31 -17.99
N LYS A 530 -18.72 -17.32 -18.55
CA LYS A 530 -18.70 -15.95 -18.00
C LYS A 530 -20.10 -15.38 -17.89
N ASP A 531 -20.91 -15.50 -18.93
CA ASP A 531 -22.27 -14.97 -18.96
C ASP A 531 -23.19 -15.69 -17.96
N ASN A 532 -23.03 -17.01 -17.81
CA ASN A 532 -23.73 -17.79 -16.79
C ASN A 532 -23.36 -17.37 -15.35
N LEU A 533 -22.09 -17.08 -15.09
CA LEU A 533 -21.63 -16.62 -13.77
C LEU A 533 -22.08 -15.18 -13.48
N LYS A 534 -22.05 -14.28 -14.46
CA LYS A 534 -22.62 -12.92 -14.34
C LYS A 534 -24.12 -12.98 -14.06
N LYS A 535 -24.84 -13.83 -14.79
CA LYS A 535 -26.28 -14.04 -14.59
C LYS A 535 -26.55 -14.53 -13.17
N PHE A 536 -25.74 -15.47 -12.66
CA PHE A 536 -25.86 -15.95 -11.28
C PHE A 536 -25.74 -14.81 -10.26
N LEU A 537 -24.77 -13.91 -10.38
CA LEU A 537 -24.62 -12.77 -9.46
C LEU A 537 -25.87 -11.85 -9.49
N LYS A 538 -26.33 -11.47 -10.69
CA LYS A 538 -27.53 -10.63 -10.86
C LYS A 538 -28.79 -11.31 -10.34
N ASP A 539 -29.01 -12.58 -10.69
CA ASP A 539 -30.15 -13.37 -10.20
C ASP A 539 -30.13 -13.52 -8.67
N SER A 540 -28.93 -13.47 -8.07
CA SER A 540 -28.73 -13.52 -6.62
C SER A 540 -28.89 -12.16 -5.93
N GLY A 541 -29.23 -11.10 -6.67
CA GLY A 541 -29.44 -9.76 -6.13
C GLY A 541 -28.17 -8.96 -5.87
N ILE A 542 -27.02 -9.37 -6.42
CA ILE A 542 -25.77 -8.60 -6.33
C ILE A 542 -25.75 -7.53 -7.42
N ASN A 543 -25.67 -6.27 -7.01
CA ASN A 543 -25.65 -5.12 -7.91
C ASN A 543 -24.36 -4.30 -7.83
N ILE A 544 -23.52 -4.49 -6.81
CA ILE A 544 -22.28 -3.74 -6.64
C ILE A 544 -21.19 -4.67 -6.12
N VAL A 545 -19.96 -4.48 -6.58
CA VAL A 545 -18.77 -5.09 -6.00
C VAL A 545 -17.81 -3.99 -5.60
N THR A 546 -17.31 -4.02 -4.37
CA THR A 546 -16.22 -3.16 -3.90
C THR A 546 -15.00 -4.00 -3.60
N HIS A 547 -13.82 -3.59 -4.08
CA HIS A 547 -12.55 -4.23 -3.77
C HIS A 547 -11.47 -3.25 -3.35
N GLY A 548 -10.46 -3.76 -2.65
CA GLY A 548 -9.33 -2.99 -2.13
C GLY A 548 -8.21 -3.05 -3.14
N HIS A 549 -7.36 -4.06 -3.04
CA HIS A 549 -6.18 -4.22 -3.86
C HIS A 549 -6.51 -4.51 -5.34
N SER A 550 -5.99 -3.68 -6.26
CA SER A 550 -6.19 -3.82 -7.70
C SER A 550 -4.97 -3.49 -8.54
N ASP A 551 -4.91 -4.07 -9.74
CA ASP A 551 -4.02 -3.62 -10.83
C ASP A 551 -4.68 -2.56 -11.72
N GLU A 552 -5.95 -2.25 -11.45
CA GLU A 552 -6.71 -1.33 -12.28
C GLU A 552 -6.52 0.12 -11.82
N ASN A 553 -6.18 1.02 -12.75
CA ASN A 553 -5.99 2.44 -12.49
C ASN A 553 -7.31 3.23 -12.47
N ALA A 554 -8.44 2.62 -12.09
CA ALA A 554 -9.76 3.24 -12.18
C ALA A 554 -10.61 2.98 -10.93
N ALA A 555 -11.18 4.06 -10.38
CA ALA A 555 -12.06 3.99 -9.19
C ALA A 555 -13.36 3.25 -9.47
N ILE A 556 -13.86 3.30 -10.71
CA ILE A 556 -15.05 2.56 -11.13
C ILE A 556 -14.81 1.96 -12.51
N LYS A 557 -15.08 0.67 -12.63
CA LYS A 557 -15.16 -0.02 -13.92
C LYS A 557 -16.51 -0.73 -14.02
N GLY A 558 -17.15 -0.61 -15.18
CA GLY A 558 -18.35 -1.38 -15.48
C GLY A 558 -17.96 -2.81 -15.84
N PHE A 559 -18.42 -3.79 -15.07
CA PHE A 559 -18.27 -5.20 -15.41
C PHE A 559 -19.64 -5.82 -15.64
N ALA A 560 -20.04 -6.06 -16.90
CA ALA A 560 -21.32 -6.70 -17.24
C ALA A 560 -22.57 -6.06 -16.60
N ASP A 561 -22.68 -4.74 -16.73
CA ASP A 561 -23.66 -3.88 -16.03
C ASP A 561 -23.60 -3.91 -14.50
N LEU A 562 -22.59 -4.56 -13.90
CA LEU A 562 -22.28 -4.54 -12.48
C LEU A 562 -21.16 -3.51 -12.22
N PRO A 563 -21.46 -2.39 -11.53
CA PRO A 563 -20.44 -1.48 -11.04
C PRO A 563 -19.42 -2.19 -10.13
N ILE A 564 -18.14 -2.09 -10.49
CA ILE A 564 -17.02 -2.46 -9.64
C ILE A 564 -16.38 -1.18 -9.13
N ILE A 565 -16.32 -1.03 -7.81
CA ILE A 565 -15.70 0.10 -7.11
C ILE A 565 -14.35 -0.38 -6.57
N SER A 566 -13.28 0.27 -6.99
CA SER A 566 -11.97 0.09 -6.37
C SER A 566 -11.79 1.15 -5.29
N ILE A 567 -11.44 0.70 -4.08
CA ILE A 567 -10.96 1.57 -3.01
C ILE A 567 -9.45 1.37 -2.74
N ASP A 568 -8.70 0.95 -3.76
CA ASP A 568 -7.23 0.89 -3.68
C ASP A 568 -6.67 2.31 -3.49
N ARG A 569 -5.75 2.49 -2.55
CA ARG A 569 -5.09 3.79 -2.34
C ARG A 569 -4.33 4.26 -3.59
N SER A 570 -3.85 3.34 -4.42
CA SER A 570 -3.13 3.65 -5.67
C SER A 570 -4.03 4.32 -6.71
N VAL A 571 -5.34 4.06 -6.68
CA VAL A 571 -6.33 4.66 -7.59
C VAL A 571 -6.58 6.12 -7.28
N TYR A 572 -6.61 6.48 -6.00
CA TYR A 572 -6.79 7.86 -5.52
C TYR A 572 -5.46 8.59 -5.34
N LYS A 573 -4.38 8.04 -5.88
CA LYS A 573 -3.07 8.67 -5.82
C LYS A 573 -3.06 9.88 -6.76
N ASN A 574 -3.30 11.06 -6.19
CA ASN A 574 -3.02 12.32 -6.88
C ASN A 574 -1.49 12.50 -7.01
N GLU A 575 -1.03 13.03 -8.16
CA GLU A 575 0.40 13.31 -8.37
C GLU A 575 0.95 14.19 -7.24
N GLY A 576 1.92 13.67 -6.48
CA GLY A 576 2.58 14.39 -5.38
C GLY A 576 2.03 14.12 -3.98
N VAL A 577 0.96 13.33 -3.82
CA VAL A 577 0.49 12.89 -2.49
C VAL A 577 1.08 11.51 -2.16
N SER A 578 1.69 11.37 -0.98
CA SER A 578 2.13 10.05 -0.49
C SER A 578 0.92 9.14 -0.26
N ILE A 579 1.00 7.90 -0.75
CA ILE A 579 -0.02 6.84 -0.60
C ILE A 579 -0.43 6.65 0.88
N GLU A 580 0.48 6.90 1.81
CA GLU A 580 0.23 6.76 3.25
C GLU A 580 -0.78 7.78 3.79
N LYS A 581 -0.94 8.94 3.13
CA LYS A 581 -1.84 10.03 3.52
C LYS A 581 -3.19 10.03 2.80
N THR A 582 -3.36 9.17 1.81
CA THR A 582 -4.61 9.08 1.06
C THR A 582 -5.66 8.35 1.90
N LEU A 583 -6.78 9.02 2.20
CA LEU A 583 -7.95 8.34 2.75
C LEU A 583 -8.61 7.56 1.61
N ALA A 584 -8.61 6.24 1.72
CA ALA A 584 -9.25 5.37 0.74
C ALA A 584 -10.52 4.78 1.34
N TYR A 585 -11.66 5.21 0.80
CA TYR A 585 -12.97 4.75 1.27
C TYR A 585 -14.01 4.80 0.15
N SER A 586 -15.14 4.15 0.39
CA SER A 586 -16.39 4.41 -0.32
C SER A 586 -17.54 4.45 0.67
N THR A 587 -18.57 5.26 0.41
CA THR A 587 -19.83 5.19 1.15
C THR A 587 -20.97 4.99 0.17
N ILE A 588 -21.75 3.93 0.36
CA ILE A 588 -23.00 3.67 -0.35
C ILE A 588 -24.14 4.08 0.58
N SER A 589 -24.86 5.14 0.24
CA SER A 589 -25.99 5.61 1.02
C SER A 589 -27.27 4.83 0.73
N THR A 590 -28.26 4.97 1.61
CA THR A 590 -29.56 4.28 1.50
C THR A 590 -30.33 4.59 0.21
N ASP A 591 -30.09 5.76 -0.39
CA ASP A 591 -30.68 6.21 -1.66
C ASP A 591 -29.85 5.81 -2.90
N GLY A 592 -28.75 5.08 -2.71
CA GLY A 592 -27.92 4.56 -3.80
C GLY A 592 -26.90 5.54 -4.36
N ILE A 593 -26.58 6.61 -3.63
CA ILE A 593 -25.45 7.47 -3.94
C ILE A 593 -24.17 6.82 -3.39
N VAL A 594 -23.16 6.71 -4.25
CA VAL A 594 -21.81 6.28 -3.89
C VAL A 594 -20.92 7.50 -3.81
N LYS A 595 -20.31 7.71 -2.64
CA LYS A 595 -19.29 8.74 -2.39
C LYS A 595 -17.91 8.12 -2.39
N LEU A 596 -17.00 8.68 -3.18
CA LEU A 596 -15.59 8.29 -3.28
C LEU A 596 -14.69 9.51 -3.09
N PRO A 597 -13.44 9.34 -2.61
CA PRO A 597 -12.41 10.38 -2.70
C PRO A 597 -12.22 10.83 -4.16
N GLU A 598 -12.01 12.14 -4.37
CA GLU A 598 -11.71 12.73 -5.69
C GLU A 598 -10.22 12.75 -6.04
#